data_AF-A0A1V5H1T7-F1
#
_entry.id   AF-A0A1V5H1T7-F1
#
_cell.length_a   1.000
_cell.length_b   1.000
_cell.length_c   1.000
_cell.angle_alpha   90.00
_cell.angle_beta   90.00
_cell.angle_gamma   90.00
#
_symmetry.space_group_name_H-M   'P 1'
#
loop_
_entity.id
_entity.type
_entity.pdbx_description
1 polymer ?
#
loop_
_entity_poly.entity_id
_entity_poly.type
_entity_poly.pdbx_seq_one_letter_code
_entity_poly.pdbx_strand_id
1 'polypeptide(L)' 'MISHGKNGYVAKYKDADDLAKGILWTLYKADAETLSANAREKVLTEYAQEKIIKRYLSVYEE' A
#
# COMPACT_ATOMS: atom_id res chain seq x y z
N MET A 1 3.99 -2.14 0.97
CA MET A 1 4.34 -0.79 0.49
C MET A 1 3.16 -0.30 -0.34
N ILE A 2 2.89 1.01 -0.33
CA ILE A 2 1.75 1.60 -1.05
C ILE A 2 2.00 1.52 -2.55
N SER A 3 1.01 1.04 -3.29
CA SER A 3 0.92 1.05 -4.74
C SER A 3 0.07 2.23 -5.18
N HIS A 4 0.72 3.27 -5.70
CA HIS A 4 0.08 4.52 -6.11
C HIS A 4 -1.16 4.27 -7.00
N GLY A 5 -2.29 4.87 -6.63
CA GLY A 5 -3.56 4.78 -7.35
C GLY A 5 -4.32 3.46 -7.19
N LYS A 6 -3.75 2.44 -6.53
CA LYS A 6 -4.40 1.13 -6.36
C LYS A 6 -4.85 0.86 -4.93
N ASN A 7 -4.01 1.19 -3.96
CA ASN A 7 -4.29 0.97 -2.54
C ASN A 7 -3.91 2.18 -1.67
N GLY A 8 -3.64 3.31 -2.31
CA GLY A 8 -3.31 4.57 -1.67
C GLY A 8 -2.66 5.52 -2.68
N TYR A 9 -2.33 6.71 -2.21
CA TYR A 9 -1.63 7.72 -3.00
C TYR A 9 -0.20 7.88 -2.47
N VAL A 10 0.77 7.90 -3.37
CA VAL A 10 2.18 8.18 -3.04
C VAL A 10 2.53 9.52 -3.64
N ALA A 11 2.61 10.54 -2.77
CA ALA A 11 3.01 11.88 -3.17
C ALA A 11 4.53 11.97 -3.36
N LYS A 12 4.95 12.88 -4.22
CA LYS A 12 6.37 13.24 -4.37
C LYS A 12 6.92 13.79 -3.06
N TYR A 13 8.14 13.38 -2.74
CA TYR A 13 8.81 13.81 -1.52
C TYR A 13 8.96 15.33 -1.47
N LYS A 14 8.52 15.95 -0.37
CA LYS A 14 8.54 17.40 -0.12
C LYS A 14 7.71 18.25 -1.10
N ASP A 15 6.80 17.63 -1.85
CA ASP A 15 5.87 18.35 -2.72
C ASP A 15 4.51 18.50 -2.01
N ALA A 16 4.26 19.69 -1.46
CA ALA A 16 3.01 19.98 -0.74
C ALA A 16 1.79 19.99 -1.68
N ASP A 17 1.97 20.41 -2.94
CA ASP A 17 0.89 20.47 -3.92
C ASP A 17 0.47 19.06 -4.35
N ASP A 18 1.44 18.15 -4.53
CA ASP A 18 1.16 16.75 -4.84
C ASP A 18 0.51 16.01 -3.66
N LEU A 19 0.92 16.31 -2.43
CA LEU A 19 0.24 15.81 -1.23
C LEU A 19 -1.23 16.28 -1.18
N ALA A 20 -1.49 17.57 -1.43
CA ALA A 20 -2.84 18.11 -1.46
C ALA A 20 -3.71 17.44 -2.53
N LYS A 21 -3.15 17.20 -3.73
CA LYS A 21 -3.82 16.43 -4.80
C LYS A 21 -4.12 15.00 -4.34
N GLY A 22 -3.20 14.34 -3.65
CA GLY A 22 -3.39 13.00 -3.13
C GLY A 22 -4.53 12.90 -2.11
N ILE A 23 -4.63 13.88 -1.20
CA ILE A 23 -5.73 13.98 -0.23
C ILE A 23 -7.06 14.15 -0.96
N LEU A 24 -7.14 15.12 -1.87
CA LEU A 24 -8.36 15.38 -2.66
C LEU A 24 -8.79 14.18 -3.49
N TRP A 25 -7.84 13.51 -4.14
CA TRP A 25 -8.11 12.31 -4.92
C TRP A 25 -8.66 11.18 -4.04
N THR A 26 -8.02 10.92 -2.89
CA THR A 26 -8.44 9.86 -1.97
C THR A 26 -9.84 10.09 -1.42
N LEU A 27 -10.20 11.34 -1.10
CA LEU A 27 -11.49 11.67 -0.50
C LEU A 27 -12.64 11.76 -1.51
N TYR A 28 -12.38 12.23 -2.73
CA TYR A 28 -13.44 12.64 -3.64
C TYR A 28 -13.42 11.98 -5.02
N LYS A 29 -12.33 11.31 -5.41
CA LYS A 29 -12.19 10.73 -6.76
C LYS A 29 -11.99 9.21 -6.76
N ALA A 30 -11.30 8.69 -5.76
CA ALA A 30 -11.09 7.25 -5.62
C ALA A 30 -12.37 6.57 -5.13
N ASP A 31 -12.59 5.33 -5.56
CA ASP A 31 -13.59 4.46 -4.95
C ASP A 31 -13.07 3.98 -3.59
N ALA A 32 -13.69 4.45 -2.51
CA ALA A 32 -13.18 4.24 -1.15
C ALA A 32 -13.20 2.77 -0.73
N GLU A 33 -14.22 2.02 -1.13
CA GLU A 33 -14.35 0.60 -0.80
C GLU A 33 -13.26 -0.23 -1.47
N THR A 34 -13.08 -0.04 -2.78
CA THR A 34 -12.03 -0.70 -3.57
C THR A 34 -10.65 -0.33 -3.05
N LEU A 35 -10.41 0.95 -2.76
CA LEU A 35 -9.12 1.42 -2.26
C LEU A 35 -8.77 0.78 -0.91
N SER A 36 -9.75 0.71 0.00
CA SER A 36 -9.61 0.09 1.32
C SER A 36 -9.38 -1.41 1.23
N ALA A 37 -10.17 -2.11 0.39
CA ALA A 37 -10.04 -3.54 0.16
C ALA A 37 -8.65 -3.89 -0.39
N ASN A 38 -8.17 -3.16 -1.39
CA ASN A 38 -6.84 -3.36 -1.97
C ASN A 38 -5.71 -3.07 -0.98
N ALA A 39 -5.87 -2.08 -0.08
CA ALA A 39 -4.91 -1.81 0.98
C ALA A 39 -4.80 -2.97 1.96
N ARG A 40 -5.95 -3.48 2.41
CA ARG A 40 -6.01 -4.64 3.31
C ARG A 40 -5.44 -5.90 2.66
N GLU A 41 -5.81 -6.18 1.41
CA GLU A 41 -5.29 -7.33 0.67
C GLU A 41 -3.76 -7.29 0.56
N LYS A 42 -3.18 -6.11 0.27
CA LYS A 42 -1.72 -5.96 0.19
C LYS A 42 -1.04 -6.25 1.53
N VAL A 43 -1.66 -5.86 2.65
CA VAL A 43 -1.13 -6.15 3.98
C VAL A 43 -1.11 -7.66 4.24
N LEU A 44 -2.23 -8.34 4.00
CA LEU A 44 -2.34 -9.78 4.23
C LEU A 44 -1.42 -10.60 3.31
N THR A 45 -1.23 -10.17 2.08
CA THR A 45 -0.43 -10.93 1.11
C THR A 45 1.08 -10.77 1.29
N GLU A 46 1.53 -9.61 1.78
CA GLU A 46 2.96 -9.29 1.85
C GLU A 46 3.55 -9.35 3.26
N TYR A 47 2.71 -9.12 4.28
CA TYR A 47 3.14 -8.92 5.66
C TYR A 47 2.48 -9.89 6.65
N ALA A 48 1.67 -10.85 6.18
CA ALA A 48 1.18 -11.91 7.05
C ALA A 48 2.34 -12.70 7.66
N GLN A 49 2.20 -13.04 8.93
CA GLN A 49 3.23 -13.75 9.70
C GLN A 49 3.75 -15.00 8.97
N GLU A 50 2.87 -15.80 8.39
CA GLU A 50 3.23 -17.00 7.61
C GLU A 50 4.13 -16.68 6.41
N LYS A 51 3.91 -15.55 5.74
CA LYS A 51 4.74 -15.11 4.60
C LYS A 51 6.12 -14.69 5.06
N ILE A 52 6.20 -13.99 6.20
CA ILE A 52 7.46 -13.56 6.79
C ILE A 52 8.26 -14.78 7.27
N ILE A 53 7.64 -15.72 8.00
CA ILE A 53 8.31 -16.95 8.46
C ILE A 53 8.93 -17.71 7.27
N LYS A 54 8.17 -17.90 6.18
CA LYS A 54 8.68 -18.59 4.99
C LYS A 54 9.90 -17.88 4.38
N ARG A 55 9.90 -16.54 4.31
CA ARG A 55 11.04 -15.76 3.82
C ARG A 55 12.27 -15.87 4.72
N TYR A 56 12.08 -15.97 6.04
CA TYR A 56 13.20 -16.18 6.96
C TYR A 56 13.76 -17.59 6.87
N LEU A 57 12.91 -18.61 6.80
CA LEU A 57 13.34 -20.01 6.63
C LEU A 57 14.12 -20.21 5.33
N SER A 58 13.68 -19.61 4.22
CA SER A 58 14.38 -19.73 2.95
C SER A 58 15.81 -19.17 2.97
N VAL A 59 16.10 -18.19 3.84
CA VAL A 59 17.47 -17.66 4.02
C VAL A 59 18.37 -18.63 4.79
N TYR A 60 17.80 -19.48 5.67
CA TYR A 60 18.56 -20.50 6.39
C TYR A 60 18.78 -21.78 5.59
N GLU A 61 17.96 -22.02 4.57
CA GLU A 61 18.05 -23.19 3.67
C GLU A 61 19.02 -22.95 2.48
N GLU A 62 19.52 -21.73 2.32
CA GLU A 62 20.55 -21.33 1.34
C GLU A 62 21.96 -21.37 1.95
#